data_AF-A0A2V6BB55-F1
#
_entry.id   AF-A0A2V6BB55-F1
#
_cell.length_a   1.000
_cell.length_b   1.000
_cell.length_c   1.000
_cell.angle_alpha   90.00
_cell.angle_beta   90.00
_cell.angle_gamma   90.00
#
_symmetry.space_group_name_H-M   'P 1'
#
loop_
_entity.id
_entity.type
_entity.pdbx_description
1 polymer ?
#
loop_
_entity_poly.entity_id
_entity_poly.type
_entity_poly.pdbx_seq_one_letter_code
_entity_poly.pdbx_strand_id
1 'polypeptide(L)'
;MRDYTKIKAWRLADDLTVAVYERTRSFPKEEIYGLTSQLRRASYSVPANIVEGASRESKKDYLHFLYIARGSLSETQYFIHLAQRLNYLSSEEADALQQQTKLTFGCLHGLIKAVEKEAGKLSKLLATATSLIVIGLMRWSSGQLSVVT
;
A
#
# COMPACT_ATOMS: atom_id res chain seq x y z
N MET A 1 13.79 5.37 8.43
CA MET A 1 13.04 4.21 7.88
C MET A 1 11.93 3.83 8.84
N ARG A 2 10.70 3.59 8.36
CA ARG A 2 9.61 3.08 9.20
C ARG A 2 9.85 1.60 9.44
N ASP A 3 9.69 1.14 10.67
CA ASP A 3 9.79 -0.27 11.00
C ASP A 3 8.56 -1.02 10.45
N TYR A 4 8.76 -1.74 9.34
CA TYR A 4 7.68 -2.44 8.65
C TYR A 4 7.15 -3.63 9.46
N THR A 5 7.96 -4.21 10.35
CA THR A 5 7.57 -5.38 11.15
C THR A 5 6.41 -5.09 12.11
N LYS A 6 6.25 -3.81 12.49
CA LYS A 6 5.16 -3.32 13.32
C LYS A 6 3.86 -3.10 12.54
N ILE A 7 3.90 -3.05 11.21
CA ILE A 7 2.74 -2.78 10.35
C ILE A 7 1.86 -4.03 10.28
N LYS A 8 0.62 -3.93 10.78
CA LYS A 8 -0.35 -5.05 10.74
C LYS A 8 -0.69 -5.50 9.31
N ALA A 9 -0.83 -4.54 8.39
CA ALA A 9 -1.07 -4.85 6.98
C ALA A 9 0.06 -5.68 6.34
N TRP A 10 1.32 -5.42 6.74
CA TRP A 10 2.47 -6.20 6.27
C TRP A 10 2.42 -7.63 6.79
N ARG A 11 2.22 -7.83 8.10
CA ARG A 11 2.13 -9.18 8.70
C ARG A 11 1.07 -10.04 8.04
N LEU A 12 -0.14 -9.50 7.86
CA LEU A 12 -1.24 -10.23 7.20
C LEU A 12 -0.93 -10.55 5.73
N ALA A 13 -0.26 -9.65 5.02
CA ALA A 13 0.14 -9.88 3.63
C ALA A 13 1.26 -10.93 3.50
N ASP A 14 2.16 -10.97 4.48
CA ASP A 14 3.22 -11.97 4.57
C ASP A 14 2.65 -13.37 4.88
N ASP A 15 1.75 -13.45 5.87
CA ASP A 15 1.02 -14.69 6.20
C ASP A 15 0.21 -15.20 4.99
N LEU A 16 -0.48 -14.30 4.27
CA LEU A 16 -1.20 -14.63 3.04
C LEU A 16 -0.25 -15.17 1.96
N THR A 17 0.94 -14.58 1.81
CA THR A 17 1.94 -15.05 0.85
C THR A 17 2.37 -16.47 1.15
N VAL A 18 2.65 -16.79 2.43
CA VAL A 18 3.01 -18.14 2.84
C VAL A 18 1.87 -19.13 2.55
N ALA A 19 0.64 -18.78 2.91
CA ALA A 19 -0.53 -19.62 2.63
C ALA A 19 -0.73 -19.87 1.13
N VAL A 20 -0.53 -18.86 0.28
CA VAL A 20 -0.56 -19.00 -1.17
C VAL A 20 0.53 -19.97 -1.65
N TYR A 21 1.75 -19.85 -1.14
CA TYR A 21 2.84 -20.76 -1.51
C TYR A 21 2.56 -22.21 -1.12
N GLU A 22 1.94 -22.44 0.04
CA GLU A 22 1.53 -23.77 0.50
C GLU A 22 0.46 -24.38 -0.40
N ARG A 23 -0.62 -23.63 -0.67
CA ARG A 23 -1.75 -24.12 -1.48
C ARG A 23 -1.38 -24.36 -2.94
N THR A 24 -0.49 -23.55 -3.49
CA THR A 24 -0.04 -23.72 -4.88
C THR A 24 0.92 -24.89 -5.09
N ARG A 25 1.31 -25.65 -4.05
CA ARG A 25 2.14 -26.87 -4.20
C ARG A 25 1.38 -28.01 -4.87
N SER A 26 0.06 -28.05 -4.72
CA SER A 26 -0.80 -29.09 -5.31
C SER A 26 -1.27 -28.77 -6.73
N PHE A 27 -0.92 -27.61 -7.27
CA PHE A 27 -1.35 -27.20 -8.61
C PHE A 27 -0.71 -28.09 -9.70
N PRO A 28 -1.34 -28.21 -10.89
CA PRO A 28 -0.77 -28.94 -12.02
C PRO A 28 0.64 -28.45 -12.39
N LYS A 29 1.51 -29.37 -12.80
CA LYS A 29 2.91 -29.02 -13.13
C LYS A 29 3.01 -28.11 -14.35
N GLU A 30 2.05 -28.22 -15.26
CA GLU A 30 1.94 -27.41 -16.47
C GLU A 30 1.67 -25.92 -16.13
N GLU A 31 1.11 -25.65 -14.94
CA GLU A 31 0.78 -24.31 -14.46
C GLU A 31 1.91 -23.65 -13.66
N ILE A 32 3.07 -24.30 -13.50
CA ILE A 32 4.21 -23.76 -12.75
C ILE A 32 4.61 -22.38 -13.27
N TYR A 33 4.72 -22.22 -14.58
CA TYR A 33 5.03 -20.94 -15.24
C TYR A 33 3.78 -20.14 -15.61
N GLY A 34 2.60 -20.75 -15.50
CA GLY A 34 1.29 -20.12 -15.69
C GLY A 34 0.77 -19.53 -14.37
N LEU A 35 -0.41 -19.98 -13.95
CA LEU A 35 -1.15 -19.45 -12.82
C LEU A 35 -0.38 -19.54 -11.50
N THR A 36 0.42 -20.60 -11.29
CA THR A 36 1.21 -20.76 -10.05
C THR A 36 2.19 -19.61 -9.89
N SER A 37 2.96 -19.28 -10.93
CA SER A 37 3.92 -18.19 -10.88
C SER A 37 3.22 -16.84 -10.69
N GLN A 38 2.12 -16.60 -11.40
CA GLN A 38 1.42 -15.31 -11.37
C GLN A 38 0.76 -15.06 -10.01
N LEU A 39 0.12 -16.07 -9.43
CA LEU A 39 -0.46 -15.99 -8.10
C LEU A 39 0.62 -15.75 -7.03
N ARG A 40 1.72 -16.50 -7.06
CA ARG A 40 2.83 -16.30 -6.12
C ARG A 40 3.43 -14.90 -6.25
N ARG A 41 3.68 -14.44 -7.47
CA ARG A 41 4.22 -13.09 -7.76
C ARG A 41 3.31 -11.97 -7.28
N ALA A 42 2.02 -12.06 -7.57
CA ALA A 42 1.04 -11.11 -7.07
C ALA A 42 1.03 -11.10 -5.54
N SER A 43 1.03 -12.28 -4.90
CA SER A 43 0.97 -12.38 -3.43
C SER A 43 2.19 -11.77 -2.74
N TYR A 44 3.42 -12.17 -3.07
CA TYR A 44 4.62 -11.65 -2.41
C TYR A 44 4.89 -10.18 -2.74
N SER A 45 4.36 -9.69 -3.87
CA SER A 45 4.46 -8.28 -4.24
C SER A 45 3.76 -7.37 -3.22
N VAL A 46 2.71 -7.85 -2.53
CA VAL A 46 2.00 -7.06 -1.51
C VAL A 46 2.89 -6.70 -0.32
N PRO A 47 3.46 -7.65 0.45
CA PRO A 47 4.37 -7.31 1.55
C PRO A 47 5.65 -6.64 1.04
N ALA A 48 6.20 -7.04 -0.10
CA ALA A 48 7.41 -6.42 -0.66
C ALA A 48 7.23 -4.92 -0.93
N ASN A 49 6.11 -4.52 -1.55
CA ASN A 49 5.81 -3.10 -1.77
C ASN A 49 5.52 -2.34 -0.47
N ILE A 50 4.96 -2.99 0.56
CA ILE A 50 4.82 -2.33 1.88
C ILE A 50 6.20 -2.05 2.49
N VAL A 51 7.14 -3.00 2.42
CA VAL A 51 8.52 -2.84 2.91
C VAL A 51 9.24 -1.74 2.13
N GLU A 52 9.16 -1.77 0.80
CA GLU A 52 9.79 -0.76 -0.04
C GLU A 52 9.20 0.64 0.21
N GLY A 53 7.88 0.74 0.33
CA GLY A 53 7.23 1.98 0.72
C GLY A 53 7.67 2.48 2.11
N ALA A 54 7.82 1.57 3.09
CA ALA A 54 8.23 1.88 4.45
C ALA A 54 9.68 2.43 4.53
N SER A 55 10.52 2.10 3.55
CA SER A 55 11.88 2.65 3.43
C SER A 55 11.92 4.06 2.82
N ARG A 56 10.88 4.48 2.08
CA ARG A 56 10.82 5.82 1.47
C ARG A 56 10.69 6.93 2.51
N GLU A 57 11.42 8.02 2.30
CA GLU A 57 11.40 9.19 3.18
C GLU A 57 10.07 9.95 3.08
N SER A 58 9.65 10.26 1.85
CA SER A 58 8.43 11.04 1.63
C SER A 58 7.16 10.19 1.85
N LYS A 59 6.12 10.84 2.37
CA LYS A 59 4.79 10.20 2.52
C LYS A 59 4.12 9.95 1.17
N LYS A 60 4.42 10.78 0.17
CA LYS A 60 3.90 10.64 -1.20
C LYS A 60 4.44 9.37 -1.86
N ASP A 61 5.75 9.13 -1.76
CA ASP A 61 6.35 7.91 -2.30
C ASP A 61 5.89 6.70 -1.51
N TYR A 62 5.78 6.81 -0.18
CA TYR A 62 5.20 5.72 0.61
C TYR A 62 3.80 5.35 0.11
N LEU A 63 2.92 6.33 -0.09
CA LEU A 63 1.58 6.10 -0.63
C LEU A 63 1.60 5.44 -2.00
N HIS A 64 2.50 5.85 -2.89
CA HIS A 64 2.65 5.24 -4.21
C HIS A 64 2.87 3.72 -4.09
N PHE A 65 3.82 3.29 -3.26
CA PHE A 65 4.08 1.86 -3.01
C PHE A 65 2.91 1.14 -2.34
N LEU A 66 2.21 1.78 -1.40
CA LEU A 66 1.01 1.19 -0.79
C LEU A 66 -0.12 0.98 -1.81
N TYR A 67 -0.23 1.86 -2.81
CA TYR A 67 -1.18 1.70 -3.90
C TYR A 67 -0.79 0.56 -4.84
N ILE A 68 0.50 0.37 -5.12
CA ILE A 68 1.00 -0.81 -5.85
C ILE A 68 0.66 -2.08 -5.07
N ALA A 69 0.96 -2.12 -3.76
CA ALA A 69 0.61 -3.25 -2.90
C ALA A 69 -0.89 -3.57 -2.95
N ARG A 70 -1.75 -2.55 -2.97
CA ARG A 70 -3.21 -2.75 -3.09
C ARG A 70 -3.59 -3.34 -4.44
N GLY A 71 -2.94 -2.91 -5.53
CA GLY A 71 -3.12 -3.49 -6.86
C GLY A 71 -2.74 -4.97 -6.90
N SER A 72 -1.55 -5.31 -6.39
CA SER A 72 -1.10 -6.71 -6.29
C SER A 72 -2.00 -7.58 -5.41
N LEU A 73 -2.62 -7.02 -4.37
CA LEU A 73 -3.59 -7.74 -3.55
C LEU A 73 -4.89 -8.05 -4.32
N SER A 74 -5.34 -7.12 -5.16
CA SER A 74 -6.47 -7.34 -6.06
C SER A 74 -6.17 -8.42 -7.11
N GLU A 75 -4.96 -8.42 -7.68
CA GLU A 75 -4.51 -9.50 -8.59
C GLU A 75 -4.47 -10.85 -7.87
N THR A 76 -3.94 -10.88 -6.65
CA THR A 76 -3.92 -12.09 -5.79
C THR A 76 -5.33 -12.64 -5.60
N GLN A 77 -6.30 -11.76 -5.28
CA GLN A 77 -7.70 -12.14 -5.12
C GLN A 77 -8.29 -12.77 -6.39
N TYR A 78 -8.00 -12.17 -7.55
CA TYR A 78 -8.46 -12.68 -8.84
C TYR A 78 -7.84 -14.06 -9.14
N PHE A 79 -6.54 -14.24 -8.92
CA PHE A 79 -5.89 -15.51 -9.20
C PHE A 79 -6.34 -16.64 -8.26
N ILE A 80 -6.68 -16.33 -7.00
CA ILE A 80 -7.33 -17.30 -6.09
C ILE A 80 -8.69 -17.72 -6.65
N HIS A 81 -9.51 -16.75 -7.07
CA HIS A 81 -10.82 -17.03 -7.69
C HIS A 81 -10.67 -17.87 -8.97
N LEU A 82 -9.70 -17.55 -9.82
CA LEU A 82 -9.43 -18.30 -11.06
C LEU A 82 -8.99 -19.73 -10.75
N ALA A 83 -8.08 -19.92 -9.78
CA ALA A 83 -7.63 -21.25 -9.36
C ALA A 83 -8.79 -22.12 -8.84
N GLN A 84 -9.73 -21.54 -8.09
CA GLN A 84 -10.96 -22.23 -7.67
C GLN A 84 -11.81 -22.63 -8.89
N ARG A 85 -12.02 -21.73 -9.85
CA ARG A 85 -12.80 -22.02 -11.07
C ARG A 85 -12.18 -23.12 -11.94
N LEU A 86 -10.86 -23.27 -11.88
CA LEU A 86 -10.13 -24.33 -12.57
C LEU A 86 -10.00 -25.61 -11.74
N ASN A 87 -10.62 -25.66 -10.55
CA ASN A 87 -10.55 -26.76 -9.58
C ASN A 87 -9.13 -27.07 -9.08
N TYR A 88 -8.24 -26.08 -9.06
CA TYR A 88 -6.91 -26.20 -8.46
C TYR A 88 -6.91 -25.92 -6.96
N LEU A 89 -7.97 -25.27 -6.48
CA LEU A 89 -8.28 -25.09 -5.06
C LEU A 89 -9.68 -25.65 -4.79
N SER A 90 -9.85 -26.31 -3.65
CA SER A 90 -11.20 -26.60 -3.14
C SER A 90 -11.92 -25.32 -2.74
N SER A 91 -13.24 -25.38 -2.57
CA SER A 91 -14.02 -24.24 -2.08
C SER A 91 -13.54 -23.77 -0.71
N GLU A 92 -13.24 -24.71 0.20
CA GLU A 92 -12.75 -24.41 1.54
C GLU A 92 -11.37 -23.72 1.51
N GLU A 93 -10.47 -24.18 0.62
CA GLU A 93 -9.15 -23.58 0.45
C GLU A 93 -9.24 -22.17 -0.13
N ALA A 94 -10.07 -21.99 -1.15
CA ALA A 94 -10.30 -20.71 -1.78
C ALA A 94 -10.94 -19.71 -0.79
N ASP A 95 -11.95 -20.14 -0.04
CA ASP A 95 -12.62 -19.31 0.96
C ASP A 95 -11.65 -18.86 2.06
N ALA A 96 -10.80 -19.77 2.56
CA ALA A 96 -9.79 -19.43 3.55
C ALA A 96 -8.82 -18.34 3.05
N LEU A 97 -8.31 -18.46 1.81
CA LEU A 97 -7.44 -17.46 1.21
C LEU A 97 -8.17 -16.13 0.92
N GLN A 98 -9.44 -16.20 0.50
CA GLN A 98 -10.26 -15.00 0.27
C GLN A 98 -10.52 -14.23 1.58
N GLN A 99 -10.75 -14.92 2.70
CA GLN A 99 -10.89 -14.25 4.00
C GLN A 99 -9.59 -13.56 4.43
N GLN A 100 -8.44 -14.21 4.27
CA GLN A 100 -7.14 -13.59 4.54
C GLN A 100 -6.90 -12.37 3.64
N THR A 101 -7.27 -12.46 2.36
CA THR A 101 -7.21 -11.33 1.41
C THR A 101 -8.09 -10.16 1.88
N LYS A 102 -9.31 -10.42 2.34
CA LYS A 102 -10.23 -9.40 2.86
C LYS A 102 -9.69 -8.71 4.12
N LEU A 103 -9.13 -9.47 5.06
CA LEU A 103 -8.50 -8.93 6.27
C LEU A 103 -7.28 -8.06 5.93
N THR A 104 -6.44 -8.55 5.01
CA THR A 104 -5.27 -7.83 4.50
C THR A 104 -5.70 -6.52 3.83
N PHE A 105 -6.73 -6.56 2.99
CA PHE A 105 -7.27 -5.37 2.32
C PHE A 105 -7.76 -4.34 3.32
N GLY A 106 -8.52 -4.74 4.34
CA GLY A 106 -8.99 -3.83 5.38
C GLY A 106 -7.84 -3.12 6.11
N CYS A 107 -6.81 -3.87 6.49
CA CYS A 107 -5.64 -3.30 7.18
C CYS A 107 -4.81 -2.40 6.25
N LEU A 108 -4.59 -2.81 5.00
CA LEU A 108 -3.86 -2.02 4.00
C LEU A 108 -4.61 -0.73 3.66
N HIS A 109 -5.93 -0.80 3.50
CA HIS A 109 -6.78 0.38 3.29
C HIS A 109 -6.69 1.36 4.47
N GLY A 110 -6.78 0.86 5.70
CA GLY A 110 -6.62 1.67 6.90
C GLY A 110 -5.26 2.35 6.97
N LEU A 111 -4.18 1.63 6.62
CA LEU A 111 -2.84 2.17 6.52
C LEU A 111 -2.75 3.30 5.48
N ILE A 112 -3.26 3.07 4.26
CA ILE A 112 -3.30 4.09 3.21
C ILE A 112 -4.00 5.35 3.72
N LYS A 113 -5.20 5.21 4.30
CA LYS A 113 -5.98 6.34 4.82
C LYS A 113 -5.25 7.12 5.91
N ALA A 114 -4.54 6.43 6.80
CA ALA A 114 -3.72 7.07 7.82
C ALA A 114 -2.59 7.90 7.21
N VAL A 115 -1.86 7.34 6.24
CA VAL A 115 -0.75 8.02 5.56
C VAL A 115 -1.23 9.21 4.71
N GLU A 116 -2.37 9.08 4.02
CA GLU A 116 -3.01 10.20 3.28
C GLU A 116 -3.34 11.37 4.21
N LYS A 117 -3.93 11.08 5.36
CA LYS A 117 -4.28 12.10 6.36
C LYS A 117 -3.04 12.83 6.88
N GLU A 118 -1.96 12.10 7.14
CA GLU A 118 -0.68 12.69 7.57
C GLU A 118 -0.04 13.56 6.48
N ALA A 119 -0.02 13.08 5.23
CA ALA A 119 0.53 13.83 4.11
C ALA A 119 -0.25 15.13 3.86
N GLY A 120 -1.58 15.09 3.93
CA GLY A 120 -2.43 16.27 3.76
C GLY A 120 -2.35 17.29 4.90
N LYS A 121 -2.02 16.86 6.13
CA LYS A 121 -1.75 17.80 7.24
C LYS A 121 -0.46 18.58 7.00
N LEU A 122 0.59 17.90 6.54
CA LEU A 122 1.89 18.52 6.27
C LEU A 122 1.78 19.57 5.16
N SER A 123 1.06 19.28 4.08
CA SER A 123 0.87 20.23 2.98
C SER A 123 0.10 21.48 3.41
N LYS A 124 -0.94 21.34 4.25
CA LYS A 124 -1.70 22.48 4.80
C LYS A 124 -0.84 23.38 5.69
N LEU A 125 -0.03 22.79 6.58
CA LEU A 125 0.87 23.55 7.47
C LEU A 125 1.88 24.37 6.68
N LEU A 126 2.51 23.77 5.66
CA LEU A 126 3.46 24.47 4.80
C LEU A 126 2.79 25.61 4.04
N ALA A 127 1.59 25.40 3.50
CA ALA A 127 0.83 26.46 2.82
C ALA A 127 0.52 27.64 3.75
N THR A 128 0.10 27.38 5.00
CA THR A 128 -0.16 28.45 5.97
C THR A 128 1.11 29.22 6.34
N ALA A 129 2.23 28.53 6.56
CA ALA A 129 3.50 29.17 6.88
C ALA A 129 4.00 30.08 5.74
N THR A 130 3.97 29.58 4.50
CA THR A 130 4.36 30.36 3.31
C THR A 130 3.47 31.59 3.14
N SER A 131 2.15 31.44 3.30
CA SER A 131 1.22 32.57 3.24
C SER A 131 1.53 33.65 4.29
N LEU A 132 1.85 33.26 5.53
CA LEU A 132 2.21 34.21 6.58
C LEU A 132 3.51 34.95 6.29
N ILE A 133 4.52 34.26 5.74
CA ILE A 133 5.80 34.89 5.32
C ILE A 133 5.55 35.90 4.20
N VAL A 134 4.78 35.53 3.18
CA VAL A 134 4.44 36.41 2.06
C VAL A 134 3.68 37.64 2.54
N ILE A 135 2.68 37.46 3.41
CA ILE A 135 1.93 38.58 4.02
C ILE A 135 2.87 39.48 4.84
N GLY A 136 3.78 38.89 5.63
CA GLY A 136 4.78 39.64 6.40
C GLY A 136 5.68 40.50 5.51
N LEU A 137 6.22 39.92 4.43
CA LEU A 137 7.06 40.62 3.44
C LEU A 137 6.28 41.75 2.74
N MET A 138 5.03 41.49 2.37
CA MET A 138 4.15 42.51 1.77
C MET A 138 3.92 43.70 2.71
N ARG A 139 3.69 43.44 4.01
CA ARG A 139 3.48 44.49 5.02
C ARG A 139 4.75 45.29 5.33
N TRP A 140 5.93 44.67 5.26
CA TRP A 140 7.20 45.39 5.38
C TRP A 140 7.38 46.34 4.17
N SER A 141 7.26 45.82 2.95
CA SER A 141 7.43 46.61 1.72
C SER A 141 6.52 47.85 1.69
N SER A 142 5.24 47.70 2.08
CA SER A 142 4.31 48.82 2.14
C SER A 142 4.61 49.84 3.26
N GLY A 143 5.21 49.40 4.38
CA GLY A 143 5.62 50.28 5.48
C GLY A 143 6.86 51.13 5.19
N GLN A 144 7.76 50.70 4.31
CA GLN A 144 8.91 51.51 3.88
C GLN A 144 8.52 52.67 2.94
N LEU A 145 7.44 52.50 2.17
CA LEU A 145 6.92 53.56 1.29
C LEU A 145 6.27 54.72 2.07
N SER A 146 5.92 54.53 3.34
CA SER A 146 5.21 55.54 4.15
C SER A 146 6.13 56.49 4.93
N VAL A 147 7.46 56.28 4.92
CA VAL A 147 8.43 57.02 5.75
C VAL A 147 9.35 57.96 4.93
N VAL A 148 9.14 58.08 3.61
CA VAL A 148 10.01 58.86 2.70
C VAL A 148 9.29 60.08 2.08
N THR A 149 8.24 60.60 2.73
CA THR A 149 7.56 61.86 2.37
C THR A 149 7.54 62.80 3.55
#